data_AF-A0A1G1LU42-F1
#
_entry.id   AF-A0A1G1LU42-F1
#
_cell.length_a   1.000
_cell.length_b   1.000
_cell.length_c   1.000
_cell.angle_alpha   90.00
_cell.angle_beta   90.00
_cell.angle_gamma   90.00
#
_symmetry.space_group_name_H-M   'P 1'
#
loop_
_entity.id
_entity.type
_entity.pdbx_description
1 polymer ?
#
loop_
_entity_poly.entity_id
_entity_poly.type
_entity_poly.pdbx_seq_one_letter_code
_entity_poly.pdbx_strand_id
1 'polypeptide(L)'
;MEFRKNHKSQITNDKLQGAGDARRGIPVAATYVRTTGISSGRTRAQRAFTTIELVMVILILGILAVPGAYILGNVVRNSIYVPNKLNMDMLAADALDIMIEGDNQFKGLRFCRSIITAQDNQVIFINQNNQQITYQLDTINNRLNRIDNIGDVDTIPYYIASGVSVLSNGPRLFTYYDANEAVTNTAANVRRIVISLIARTGNGSYNSWEGESQQTVSIAVKRLQ
;
A
#
# COMPACT_ATOMS: atom_id res chain seq x y z
N MET A 1 24.92 -15.60 31.02
CA MET A 1 23.67 -14.79 30.98
C MET A 1 22.56 -15.71 30.53
N GLU A 2 21.76 -16.20 31.47
CA GLU A 2 20.57 -17.01 31.15
C GLU A 2 19.40 -16.44 31.94
N PHE A 3 18.38 -15.97 31.23
CA PHE A 3 17.10 -15.55 31.79
C PHE A 3 16.22 -16.79 31.95
N ARG A 4 15.68 -17.02 33.15
CA ARG A 4 14.51 -17.90 33.35
C ARG A 4 13.42 -17.19 34.16
N LYS A 5 12.22 -17.26 33.57
CA LYS A 5 10.91 -16.84 34.06
C LYS A 5 10.52 -17.55 35.37
N ASN A 6 9.69 -16.91 36.21
CA ASN A 6 8.29 -17.35 36.47
C ASN A 6 7.62 -16.63 37.65
N HIS A 7 6.52 -15.95 37.34
CA HIS A 7 5.18 -16.07 37.96
C HIS A 7 5.04 -16.75 39.34
N LYS A 8 4.49 -16.04 40.35
CA LYS A 8 3.13 -16.30 40.90
C LYS A 8 2.77 -15.36 42.07
N SER A 9 1.53 -14.88 41.99
CA SER A 9 0.74 -14.18 43.00
C SER A 9 0.27 -15.13 44.10
N GLN A 10 0.32 -14.69 45.37
CA GLN A 10 -0.65 -15.02 46.42
C GLN A 10 -0.71 -13.86 47.43
N ILE A 11 -1.88 -13.23 47.56
CA ILE A 11 -2.19 -12.28 48.65
C ILE A 11 -2.99 -13.06 49.70
N THR A 12 -2.46 -13.05 50.93
CA THR A 12 -2.98 -13.74 52.10
C THR A 12 -3.97 -12.83 52.83
N ASN A 13 -5.15 -13.37 53.19
CA ASN A 13 -6.16 -12.70 54.03
C ASN A 13 -5.80 -12.84 55.51
N ASP A 14 -5.60 -11.72 56.19
CA ASP A 14 -5.42 -11.68 57.64
C ASP A 14 -6.78 -11.61 58.36
N LYS A 15 -7.00 -12.57 59.26
CA LYS A 15 -8.06 -12.58 60.26
C LYS A 15 -7.57 -11.78 61.48
N LEU A 16 -8.36 -10.81 61.95
CA LEU A 16 -8.21 -10.28 63.31
C LEU A 16 -9.48 -10.55 64.12
N GLN A 17 -9.30 -11.43 65.11
CA GLN A 17 -10.19 -11.66 66.24
C GLN A 17 -10.08 -10.50 67.23
N GLY A 18 -11.19 -10.15 67.88
CA GLY A 18 -11.20 -9.30 69.07
C GLY A 18 -12.39 -9.65 69.94
N ALA A 19 -12.12 -10.25 71.09
CA ALA A 19 -13.07 -10.58 72.15
C ALA A 19 -12.81 -9.69 73.38
N GLY A 20 -13.84 -9.43 74.20
CA GLY A 20 -13.65 -9.07 75.61
C GLY A 20 -14.50 -7.93 76.18
N ASP A 21 -15.72 -8.26 76.61
CA ASP A 21 -16.39 -7.93 77.88
C ASP A 21 -16.49 -6.52 78.50
N ALA A 22 -17.77 -6.13 78.65
CA ALA A 22 -18.49 -5.76 79.87
C ALA A 22 -18.10 -4.52 80.69
N ARG A 23 -19.03 -3.55 80.78
CA ARG A 23 -19.38 -2.79 82.01
C ARG A 23 -20.68 -1.96 81.88
N ARG A 24 -21.67 -2.33 82.72
CA ARG A 24 -22.60 -1.51 83.53
C ARG A 24 -23.26 -0.24 82.94
N GLY A 25 -24.53 -0.39 82.56
CA GLY A 25 -25.72 0.25 83.19
C GLY A 25 -25.84 1.77 83.32
N ILE A 26 -26.69 2.38 82.48
CA ILE A 26 -27.70 3.43 82.79
C ILE A 26 -28.81 3.33 81.72
N PRO A 27 -30.11 3.17 82.03
CA PRO A 27 -31.16 3.33 81.02
C PRO A 27 -31.46 4.82 80.84
N VAL A 28 -30.91 5.41 79.78
CA VAL A 28 -31.34 6.74 79.31
C VAL A 28 -32.64 6.56 78.56
N ALA A 29 -33.72 7.15 79.06
CA ALA A 29 -35.00 7.23 78.37
C ALA A 29 -34.81 7.90 77.00
N ALA A 30 -34.80 7.11 75.94
CA ALA A 30 -34.80 7.61 74.58
C ALA A 30 -36.18 8.19 74.26
N THR A 31 -36.28 9.52 74.32
CA THR A 31 -37.38 10.28 73.73
C THR A 31 -37.47 9.93 72.26
N TYR A 32 -38.50 9.19 71.85
CA TYR A 32 -38.81 8.96 70.45
C TYR A 32 -39.26 10.27 69.81
N VAL A 33 -38.34 10.99 69.17
CA VAL A 33 -38.70 12.02 68.19
C VAL A 33 -39.13 11.29 66.93
N ARG A 34 -40.44 11.22 66.71
CA ARG A 34 -41.05 10.74 65.48
C ARG A 34 -40.69 11.70 64.35
N THR A 35 -39.58 11.45 63.66
CA THR A 35 -39.29 12.10 62.37
C THR A 35 -40.26 11.49 61.36
N THR A 36 -41.30 12.22 61.01
CA THR A 36 -42.14 11.89 59.86
C THR A 36 -41.24 11.84 58.63
N GLY A 37 -41.16 10.67 58.02
CA GLY A 37 -40.38 10.47 56.81
C GLY A 37 -40.83 11.43 55.71
N ILE A 38 -39.92 12.28 55.28
CA ILE A 38 -39.94 12.78 53.91
C ILE A 38 -38.84 11.99 53.20
N SER A 39 -39.14 10.73 52.86
CA SER A 39 -38.45 10.11 51.73
C SER A 39 -38.86 10.90 50.50
N SER A 40 -38.05 11.91 50.16
CA SER A 40 -38.01 12.52 48.83
C SER A 40 -37.58 11.41 47.86
N GLY A 41 -38.51 10.51 47.56
CA GLY A 41 -38.45 9.62 46.42
C GLY A 41 -38.54 10.48 45.18
N ARG A 42 -37.40 11.03 44.75
CA ARG A 42 -37.20 11.27 43.32
C ARG A 42 -37.13 9.90 42.69
N THR A 43 -38.30 9.33 42.39
CA THR A 43 -38.44 8.33 41.34
C THR A 43 -37.81 8.98 40.10
N ARG A 44 -36.56 8.61 39.81
CA ARG A 44 -36.03 8.78 38.45
C ARG A 44 -36.98 7.97 37.58
N ALA A 45 -37.90 8.65 36.91
CA ALA A 45 -38.75 8.03 35.92
C ALA A 45 -37.81 7.38 34.90
N GLN A 46 -37.68 6.06 34.97
CA GLN A 46 -37.16 5.28 33.85
C GLN A 46 -38.19 5.44 32.75
N ARG A 47 -38.01 6.47 31.91
CA ARG A 47 -38.83 6.68 30.72
C ARG A 47 -38.55 5.49 29.80
N ALA A 48 -39.53 4.59 29.68
CA ALA A 48 -39.47 3.53 28.70
C ALA A 48 -39.38 4.17 27.30
N PHE A 49 -38.40 3.72 26.52
CA PHE A 49 -38.19 4.19 25.14
C PHE A 49 -39.47 3.95 24.33
N THR A 50 -40.03 5.01 23.74
CA THR A 50 -41.21 4.86 22.90
C THR A 50 -40.81 4.33 21.52
N THR A 51 -41.65 3.53 20.87
CA THR A 51 -41.36 3.01 19.51
C THR A 51 -41.09 4.13 18.51
N ILE A 52 -41.77 5.28 18.66
CA ILE A 52 -41.57 6.45 17.80
C ILE A 52 -40.19 7.10 17.99
N GLU A 53 -39.69 7.12 19.23
CA GLU A 53 -38.34 7.61 19.55
C GLU A 53 -37.27 6.70 18.94
N LEU A 54 -37.47 5.37 19.00
CA LEU A 54 -36.57 4.41 18.34
C LEU A 54 -36.55 4.61 16.81
N VAL A 55 -37.72 4.80 16.19
CA VAL A 55 -37.82 5.04 14.74
C VAL A 55 -37.10 6.33 14.35
N MET A 56 -37.24 7.41 15.13
CA MET A 56 -36.51 8.66 14.88
C MET A 56 -35.00 8.49 14.99
N VAL A 57 -34.50 7.75 15.98
CA VAL A 57 -33.06 7.47 16.13
C VAL A 57 -32.51 6.70 14.93
N ILE A 58 -33.20 5.65 14.48
CA ILE A 58 -32.78 4.86 13.31
C ILE A 58 -32.75 5.74 12.05
N LEU A 59 -33.74 6.62 11.88
CA LEU A 59 -33.84 7.50 10.72
C LEU A 59 -32.70 8.54 10.72
N ILE A 60 -32.40 9.15 11.87
CA ILE A 60 -31.27 10.07 12.03
C ILE A 60 -29.94 9.36 11.76
N LEU A 61 -29.73 8.15 12.31
CA LEU A 61 -28.54 7.35 12.04
C LEU A 61 -28.41 6.99 10.56
N GLY A 62 -29.52 6.64 9.89
CA GLY A 62 -29.54 6.36 8.45
C GLY A 62 -29.14 7.57 7.60
N ILE A 63 -29.66 8.76 7.92
CA ILE A 63 -29.30 10.00 7.22
C ILE A 63 -27.83 10.36 7.45
N LEU A 64 -27.31 10.17 8.68
CA LEU A 64 -25.92 10.48 9.00
C LEU A 64 -24.92 9.44 8.48
N ALA A 65 -25.35 8.18 8.31
CA ALA A 65 -24.50 7.10 7.83
C ALA A 65 -24.01 7.32 6.39
N VAL A 66 -24.85 7.88 5.52
CA VAL A 66 -24.49 8.12 4.10
C VAL A 66 -23.32 9.11 3.95
N PRO A 67 -23.37 10.34 4.50
CA PRO A 67 -22.23 11.25 4.45
C PRO A 67 -21.05 10.73 5.27
N GLY A 68 -21.28 10.01 6.38
CA GLY A 68 -20.21 9.37 7.16
C GLY A 68 -19.41 8.35 6.36
N ALA A 69 -20.10 7.47 5.61
CA ALA A 69 -19.47 6.50 4.71
C ALA A 69 -18.71 7.19 3.57
N TYR A 70 -19.27 8.27 3.01
CA TYR A 70 -18.61 9.05 1.96
C TYR A 70 -17.30 9.70 2.45
N ILE A 71 -17.31 10.31 3.65
CA ILE A 71 -16.12 10.92 4.25
C ILE A 71 -15.06 9.85 4.55
N LEU A 72 -15.44 8.75 5.19
CA LEU A 72 -14.52 7.64 5.51
C LEU A 72 -13.90 7.05 4.24
N GLY A 73 -14.70 6.86 3.18
CA GLY A 73 -14.22 6.39 1.89
C GLY A 73 -13.16 7.33 1.29
N ASN A 74 -13.38 8.63 1.35
CA ASN A 74 -12.41 9.61 0.85
C ASN A 74 -11.14 9.70 1.71
N VAL A 75 -11.25 9.57 3.03
CA VAL A 75 -10.08 9.53 3.94
C VAL A 75 -9.23 8.30 3.65
N VAL A 76 -9.83 7.11 3.54
CA VAL A 76 -9.10 5.88 3.20
C VAL A 76 -8.42 6.03 1.84
N ARG A 77 -9.12 6.62 0.85
CA ARG A 77 -8.56 6.91 -0.47
C ARG A 77 -7.32 7.77 -0.44
N ASN A 78 -7.40 8.90 0.26
CA ASN A 78 -6.29 9.84 0.32
C ASN A 78 -5.14 9.35 1.20
N SER A 79 -5.42 8.60 2.26
CA SER A 79 -4.39 8.21 3.23
C SER A 79 -3.64 6.93 2.85
N ILE A 80 -4.29 5.95 2.21
CA ILE A 80 -3.67 4.64 1.94
C ILE A 80 -3.31 4.49 0.46
N TYR A 81 -4.20 4.91 -0.45
CA TYR A 81 -4.05 4.57 -1.86
C TYR A 81 -3.22 5.59 -2.65
N VAL A 82 -3.29 6.87 -2.31
CA VAL A 82 -2.46 7.90 -2.98
C VAL A 82 -0.96 7.65 -2.82
N PRO A 83 -0.42 7.31 -1.63
CA PRO A 83 1.01 7.01 -1.49
C PRO A 83 1.44 5.78 -2.30
N ASN A 84 0.63 4.71 -2.30
CA ASN A 84 0.95 3.50 -3.05
C ASN A 84 0.95 3.74 -4.56
N LYS A 85 -0.04 4.49 -5.06
CA LYS A 85 -0.09 4.92 -6.46
C LYS A 85 1.14 5.75 -6.83
N LEU A 86 1.48 6.76 -6.02
CA LEU A 86 2.64 7.60 -6.25
C LEU A 86 3.94 6.79 -6.31
N ASN A 87 4.11 5.82 -5.40
CA ASN A 87 5.27 4.94 -5.42
C ASN A 87 5.35 4.10 -6.71
N MET A 88 4.22 3.59 -7.21
CA MET A 88 4.19 2.84 -8.47
C MET A 88 4.43 3.75 -9.68
N ASP A 89 3.91 4.99 -9.65
CA ASP A 89 4.14 5.99 -10.71
C ASP A 89 5.61 6.38 -10.78
N MET A 90 6.25 6.63 -9.63
CA MET A 90 7.69 6.90 -9.56
C MET A 90 8.50 5.70 -10.05
N LEU A 91 8.14 4.49 -9.63
CA LEU A 91 8.86 3.28 -10.05
C LEU A 91 8.77 3.03 -11.55
N ALA A 92 7.58 3.20 -12.14
CA ALA A 92 7.39 3.08 -13.57
C ALA A 92 8.18 4.15 -14.34
N ALA A 93 8.17 5.39 -13.84
CA ALA A 93 8.90 6.49 -14.44
C ALA A 93 10.42 6.26 -14.39
N ASP A 94 10.95 5.88 -13.25
CA ASP A 94 12.38 5.59 -13.07
C ASP A 94 12.81 4.40 -13.92
N ALA A 95 11.97 3.36 -14.05
CA ALA A 95 12.27 2.23 -14.93
C ALA A 95 12.41 2.70 -16.40
N LEU A 96 11.49 3.55 -16.86
CA LEU A 96 11.54 4.12 -18.20
C LEU A 96 12.74 5.07 -18.39
N ASP A 97 13.05 5.88 -17.39
CA ASP A 97 14.18 6.81 -17.43
C ASP A 97 15.50 6.05 -17.52
N ILE A 98 15.69 5.00 -16.69
CA ILE A 98 16.88 4.14 -16.78
C ILE A 98 16.96 3.42 -18.14
N MET A 99 15.83 3.03 -18.74
CA MET A 99 15.85 2.42 -20.08
C MET A 99 16.21 3.41 -21.19
N ILE A 100 15.73 4.65 -21.08
CA ILE A 100 15.90 5.68 -22.11
C ILE A 100 17.24 6.37 -21.96
N GLU A 101 17.50 6.97 -20.80
CA GLU A 101 18.69 7.78 -20.55
C GLU A 101 19.87 6.92 -20.09
N GLY A 102 19.58 5.85 -19.32
CA GLY A 102 20.59 5.02 -18.68
C GLY A 102 20.77 5.37 -17.21
N ASP A 103 21.86 4.90 -16.63
CA ASP A 103 22.28 5.26 -15.27
C ASP A 103 23.75 5.71 -15.24
N ASN A 104 24.34 5.71 -14.06
CA ASN A 104 25.75 6.06 -13.87
C ASN A 104 26.72 5.03 -14.45
N GLN A 105 26.28 3.81 -14.76
CA GLN A 105 27.12 2.73 -15.29
C GLN A 105 26.99 2.59 -16.82
N PHE A 106 25.78 2.70 -17.34
CA PHE A 106 25.49 2.41 -18.75
C PHE A 106 24.56 3.46 -19.37
N LYS A 107 24.78 3.74 -20.65
CA LYS A 107 23.91 4.63 -21.45
C LYS A 107 22.71 3.87 -22.00
N GLY A 108 21.52 4.47 -21.88
CA GLY A 108 20.26 3.88 -22.33
C GLY A 108 20.00 4.00 -23.83
N LEU A 109 18.76 3.67 -24.22
CA LEU A 109 18.31 3.60 -25.62
C LEU A 109 18.44 4.92 -26.38
N ARG A 110 18.44 6.07 -25.70
CA ARG A 110 18.64 7.39 -26.33
C ARG A 110 19.99 7.50 -27.01
N PHE A 111 20.98 6.82 -26.46
CA PHE A 111 22.35 6.80 -26.95
C PHE A 111 22.64 5.51 -27.73
N CYS A 112 21.60 4.84 -28.23
CA CYS A 112 21.73 3.68 -29.09
C CYS A 112 22.38 4.08 -30.42
N ARG A 113 23.45 3.37 -30.78
CA ARG A 113 24.10 3.45 -32.09
C ARG A 113 23.48 2.48 -33.07
N SER A 114 23.25 1.24 -32.64
CA SER A 114 22.63 0.20 -33.46
C SER A 114 21.81 -0.76 -32.59
N ILE A 115 20.74 -1.30 -33.18
CA ILE A 115 19.93 -2.36 -32.57
C ILE A 115 20.38 -3.68 -33.18
N ILE A 116 20.65 -4.66 -32.32
CA ILE A 116 21.02 -6.02 -32.68
C ILE A 116 19.75 -6.89 -32.75
N THR A 117 18.92 -6.79 -31.71
CA THR A 117 17.70 -7.60 -31.56
C THR A 117 16.52 -6.72 -31.20
N ALA A 118 15.40 -6.96 -31.88
CA ALA A 118 14.11 -6.32 -31.64
C ALA A 118 13.05 -7.41 -31.45
N GLN A 119 12.65 -7.66 -30.19
CA GLN A 119 11.66 -8.65 -29.80
C GLN A 119 10.65 -8.03 -28.82
N ASP A 120 9.46 -8.61 -28.74
CA ASP A 120 8.35 -8.07 -27.96
C ASP A 120 8.69 -7.72 -26.50
N ASN A 121 9.54 -8.53 -25.85
CA ASN A 121 9.94 -8.35 -24.45
C ASN A 121 11.45 -8.21 -24.27
N GLN A 122 12.19 -8.00 -25.35
CA GLN A 122 13.64 -7.84 -25.31
C GLN A 122 14.15 -6.91 -26.41
N VAL A 123 15.02 -5.97 -26.04
CA VAL A 123 15.83 -5.20 -26.98
C VAL A 123 17.30 -5.38 -26.65
N ILE A 124 18.10 -5.69 -27.66
CA ILE A 124 19.57 -5.74 -27.57
C ILE A 124 20.12 -4.65 -28.48
N PHE A 125 20.97 -3.79 -27.95
CA PHE A 125 21.53 -2.67 -28.70
C PHE A 125 22.97 -2.38 -28.30
N ILE A 126 23.70 -1.74 -29.19
CA ILE A 126 25.02 -1.18 -28.93
C ILE A 126 24.84 0.31 -28.64
N ASN A 127 25.34 0.77 -27.50
CA ASN A 127 25.32 2.19 -27.15
C ASN A 127 26.50 2.94 -27.78
N GLN A 128 26.53 4.26 -27.62
CA GLN A 128 27.60 5.13 -28.13
C GLN A 128 29.01 4.81 -27.61
N ASN A 129 29.11 4.11 -26.47
CA ASN A 129 30.39 3.68 -25.89
C ASN A 129 30.81 2.28 -26.37
N ASN A 130 30.17 1.75 -27.42
CA ASN A 130 30.35 0.38 -27.92
C ASN A 130 30.06 -0.71 -26.87
N GLN A 131 29.17 -0.45 -25.92
CA GLN A 131 28.68 -1.47 -24.99
C GLN A 131 27.37 -2.07 -25.51
N GLN A 132 27.29 -3.40 -25.54
CA GLN A 132 26.04 -4.12 -25.78
C GLN A 132 25.25 -4.16 -24.49
N ILE A 133 24.03 -3.62 -24.55
CA ILE A 133 23.08 -3.64 -23.44
C ILE A 133 21.84 -4.38 -23.92
N THR A 134 21.31 -5.23 -23.04
CA THR A 134 20.03 -5.90 -23.22
C THR A 134 19.06 -5.39 -22.18
N TYR A 135 17.89 -4.92 -22.59
CA TYR A 135 16.75 -4.81 -21.69
C TYR A 135 15.79 -5.96 -21.96
N GLN A 136 15.39 -6.67 -20.92
CA GLN A 136 14.52 -7.82 -21.02
C GLN A 136 13.49 -7.84 -19.90
N LEU A 137 12.23 -8.08 -20.26
CA LEU A 137 11.19 -8.38 -19.29
C LEU A 137 11.19 -9.88 -18.99
N ASP A 138 11.50 -10.24 -17.75
CA ASP A 138 11.27 -11.57 -17.21
C ASP A 138 9.77 -11.71 -16.88
N THR A 139 9.05 -12.42 -17.74
CA THR A 139 7.60 -12.64 -17.62
C THR A 139 7.22 -13.71 -16.59
N ILE A 140 8.20 -14.44 -16.05
CA ILE A 140 7.98 -15.45 -15.00
C ILE A 140 8.03 -14.76 -13.65
N ASN A 141 9.08 -13.97 -13.41
CA ASN A 141 9.29 -13.25 -12.15
C ASN A 141 8.68 -11.84 -12.14
N ASN A 142 8.16 -11.37 -13.29
CA ASN A 142 7.64 -10.03 -13.52
C ASN A 142 8.66 -8.95 -13.10
N ARG A 143 9.87 -9.08 -13.63
CA ARG A 143 10.98 -8.16 -13.39
C ARG A 143 11.53 -7.65 -14.70
N LEU A 144 11.81 -6.36 -14.77
CA LEU A 144 12.59 -5.79 -15.86
C LEU A 144 14.06 -5.93 -15.49
N ASN A 145 14.83 -6.56 -16.37
CA ASN A 145 16.25 -6.77 -16.20
C ASN A 145 17.04 -6.02 -17.27
N ARG A 146 18.22 -5.55 -16.88
CA ARG A 146 19.28 -5.15 -17.78
C ARG A 146 20.39 -6.19 -17.72
N ILE A 147 20.89 -6.55 -18.88
CA ILE A 147 22.05 -7.42 -19.03
C ILE A 147 23.14 -6.63 -19.75
N ASP A 148 24.34 -6.62 -19.19
CA ASP A 148 25.46 -5.90 -19.75
C ASP A 148 26.31 -6.74 -20.72
N ASN A 149 27.45 -6.19 -21.13
CA ASN A 149 28.37 -6.79 -22.09
C ASN A 149 29.01 -8.11 -21.61
N ILE A 150 29.13 -8.29 -20.30
CA ILE A 150 29.76 -9.48 -19.69
C ILE A 150 28.72 -10.50 -19.21
N GLY A 151 27.43 -10.16 -19.32
CA GLY A 151 26.32 -11.03 -18.96
C GLY A 151 25.79 -10.82 -17.56
N ASP A 152 26.23 -9.77 -16.85
CA ASP A 152 25.73 -9.45 -15.52
C ASP A 152 24.29 -8.94 -15.62
N VAL A 153 23.44 -9.45 -14.74
CA VAL A 153 21.99 -9.19 -14.75
C VAL A 153 21.61 -8.32 -13.56
N ASP A 154 21.12 -7.12 -13.84
CA ASP A 154 20.59 -6.18 -12.85
C ASP A 154 19.08 -6.02 -13.03
N THR A 155 18.33 -6.01 -11.93
CA THR A 155 16.91 -5.64 -11.97
C THR A 155 16.75 -4.11 -12.01
N ILE A 156 15.83 -3.62 -12.83
CA ILE A 156 15.50 -2.21 -12.99
C ILE A 156 14.05 -1.93 -12.55
N PRO A 157 13.82 -0.95 -11.67
CA PRO A 157 14.82 -0.22 -10.88
C PRO A 157 15.47 -1.12 -9.82
N TYR A 158 16.73 -0.85 -9.44
CA TYR A 158 17.50 -1.68 -8.51
C TYR A 158 16.94 -1.73 -7.08
N TYR A 159 16.13 -0.76 -6.71
CA TYR A 159 15.51 -0.65 -5.39
C TYR A 159 14.09 -1.24 -5.34
N ILE A 160 13.68 -1.98 -6.38
CA ILE A 160 12.33 -2.52 -6.44
C ILE A 160 12.02 -3.43 -5.24
N ALA A 161 10.95 -3.09 -4.51
CA ALA A 161 10.57 -3.84 -3.32
C ALA A 161 10.08 -5.26 -3.65
N SER A 162 10.14 -6.14 -2.64
CA SER A 162 9.47 -7.43 -2.70
C SER A 162 7.95 -7.24 -2.82
N GLY A 163 7.29 -8.04 -3.65
CA GLY A 163 5.84 -7.92 -3.91
C GLY A 163 5.44 -6.84 -4.93
N VAL A 164 6.41 -6.13 -5.52
CA VAL A 164 6.19 -5.28 -6.70
C VAL A 164 6.57 -6.04 -7.96
N SER A 165 5.73 -5.96 -8.98
CA SER A 165 5.91 -6.56 -10.30
C SER A 165 6.01 -5.47 -11.36
N VAL A 166 6.87 -5.69 -12.36
CA VAL A 166 6.91 -4.93 -13.62
C VAL A 166 6.40 -5.84 -14.73
N LEU A 167 5.45 -5.36 -15.51
CA LEU A 167 4.75 -6.09 -16.56
C LEU A 167 4.73 -5.26 -17.84
N SER A 168 4.46 -5.89 -18.98
CA SER A 168 4.13 -5.17 -20.22
C SER A 168 2.72 -4.58 -20.13
N ASN A 169 2.53 -3.38 -20.67
CA ASN A 169 1.18 -2.86 -20.90
C ASN A 169 0.65 -3.41 -22.23
N GLY A 170 -0.02 -4.56 -22.16
CA GLY A 170 -0.48 -5.32 -23.34
C GLY A 170 0.42 -6.52 -23.66
N PRO A 171 0.34 -7.05 -24.90
CA PRO A 171 1.00 -8.32 -25.24
C PRO A 171 2.53 -8.22 -25.36
N ARG A 172 3.09 -7.01 -25.43
CA ARG A 172 4.52 -6.74 -25.63
C ARG A 172 4.97 -5.51 -24.87
N LEU A 173 6.15 -5.55 -24.27
CA LEU A 173 6.80 -4.40 -23.65
C LEU A 173 7.28 -3.39 -24.71
N PHE A 174 7.89 -3.90 -25.79
CA PHE A 174 8.46 -3.11 -26.87
C PHE A 174 7.63 -3.24 -28.14
N THR A 175 7.33 -2.11 -28.77
CA THR A 175 6.81 -2.06 -30.15
C THR A 175 7.73 -1.21 -30.99
N TYR A 176 8.25 -1.77 -32.08
CA TYR A 176 9.20 -1.08 -32.95
C TYR A 176 8.53 -0.63 -34.24
N TYR A 177 8.94 0.54 -34.71
CA TYR A 177 8.44 1.16 -35.92
C TYR A 177 9.59 1.47 -36.88
N ASP A 178 9.36 1.26 -38.17
CA ASP A 178 10.30 1.58 -39.24
C ASP A 178 10.17 3.05 -39.71
N ALA A 179 10.86 3.40 -40.80
CA ALA A 179 10.84 4.75 -41.37
C ALA A 179 9.48 5.19 -41.93
N ASN A 180 8.57 4.26 -42.18
CA ASN A 180 7.22 4.52 -42.68
C ASN A 180 6.17 4.42 -41.55
N GLU A 181 6.60 4.38 -40.28
CA GLU A 181 5.74 4.15 -39.12
C GLU A 181 5.00 2.80 -39.18
N ALA A 182 5.53 1.81 -39.91
CA ALA A 182 5.02 0.45 -39.90
C ALA A 182 5.67 -0.35 -38.77
N VAL A 183 4.87 -1.17 -38.07
CA VAL A 183 5.40 -2.07 -37.03
C VAL A 183 6.37 -3.06 -37.65
N THR A 184 7.56 -3.18 -37.08
CA THR A 184 8.63 -4.05 -37.59
C THR A 184 9.29 -4.82 -36.46
N ASN A 185 9.84 -6.00 -36.76
CA ASN A 185 10.77 -6.71 -35.86
C ASN A 185 12.18 -6.82 -36.47
N THR A 186 12.41 -6.17 -37.62
CA THR A 186 13.72 -6.15 -38.27
C THR A 186 14.58 -5.09 -37.61
N ALA A 187 15.53 -5.50 -36.77
CA ALA A 187 16.43 -4.61 -36.02
C ALA A 187 17.07 -3.51 -36.88
N ALA A 188 17.46 -3.84 -38.12
CA ALA A 188 18.06 -2.88 -39.04
C ALA A 188 17.11 -1.76 -39.51
N ASN A 189 15.80 -1.98 -39.45
CA ASN A 189 14.79 -1.05 -39.94
C ASN A 189 14.21 -0.18 -38.83
N VAL A 190 14.43 -0.52 -37.55
CA VAL A 190 13.90 0.23 -36.41
C VAL A 190 14.35 1.69 -36.46
N ARG A 191 13.39 2.60 -36.29
CA ARG A 191 13.56 4.07 -36.19
C ARG A 191 12.92 4.64 -34.94
N ARG A 192 11.91 3.99 -34.40
CA ARG A 192 11.23 4.40 -33.17
C ARG A 192 10.86 3.17 -32.35
N ILE A 193 11.00 3.28 -31.04
CA ILE A 193 10.62 2.23 -30.08
C ILE A 193 9.60 2.83 -29.14
N VAL A 194 8.46 2.17 -29.01
CA VAL A 194 7.48 2.44 -27.96
C VAL A 194 7.67 1.41 -26.86
N ILE A 195 7.83 1.89 -25.63
CA ILE A 195 8.00 1.08 -24.43
C ILE A 195 6.75 1.29 -23.59
N SER A 196 6.02 0.22 -23.30
CA SER A 196 4.75 0.27 -22.56
C SER A 196 4.81 -0.68 -21.38
N LEU A 197 4.84 -0.14 -20.16
CA LEU A 197 5.00 -0.95 -18.95
C LEU A 197 3.94 -0.65 -17.89
N ILE A 198 3.78 -1.61 -17.00
CA ILE A 198 2.91 -1.54 -15.83
C ILE A 198 3.75 -1.88 -14.60
N ALA A 199 3.80 -0.98 -13.62
CA ALA A 199 4.27 -1.28 -12.27
C ALA A 199 3.06 -1.60 -11.38
N ARG A 200 3.08 -2.75 -10.69
CA ARG A 200 1.99 -3.19 -9.82
C ARG A 200 2.51 -3.67 -8.48
N THR A 201 1.83 -3.30 -7.40
CA THR A 201 2.03 -3.92 -6.08
C THR A 201 0.92 -4.92 -5.77
N GLY A 202 1.29 -6.11 -5.30
CA GLY A 202 0.37 -7.19 -4.93
C GLY A 202 -0.18 -8.02 -6.09
N ASN A 203 -0.81 -9.15 -5.75
CA ASN A 203 -1.33 -10.15 -6.70
C ASN A 203 -2.86 -10.04 -6.93
N GLY A 204 -3.51 -9.04 -6.35
CA GLY A 204 -4.98 -8.93 -6.31
C GLY A 204 -5.55 -7.97 -7.35
N SER A 205 -6.72 -8.32 -7.89
CA SER A 205 -7.58 -7.46 -8.72
C SER A 205 -8.31 -6.38 -7.91
N TYR A 206 -7.72 -5.90 -6.80
CA TYR A 206 -8.28 -4.74 -6.11
C TYR A 206 -7.86 -3.53 -6.91
N ASN A 207 -8.75 -3.14 -7.82
CA ASN A 207 -8.85 -1.82 -8.40
C ASN A 207 -7.52 -1.24 -8.90
N SER A 208 -7.31 -1.25 -10.22
CA SER A 208 -6.22 -0.63 -10.98
C SER A 208 -5.84 0.83 -10.59
N TRP A 209 -6.55 1.47 -9.67
CA TRP A 209 -6.21 2.77 -9.10
C TRP A 209 -5.43 2.72 -7.76
N GLU A 210 -5.32 1.58 -7.06
CA GLU A 210 -4.78 1.52 -5.68
C GLU A 210 -3.30 1.13 -5.60
N GLY A 211 -2.75 0.55 -6.66
CA GLY A 211 -1.39 0.00 -6.65
C GLY A 211 -0.87 -0.35 -8.03
N GLU A 212 -1.39 0.29 -9.07
CA GLU A 212 -0.96 0.10 -10.45
C GLU A 212 -0.66 1.46 -11.10
N SER A 213 0.50 1.52 -11.75
CA SER A 213 0.90 2.58 -12.65
C SER A 213 1.14 2.01 -14.04
N GLN A 214 0.54 2.64 -15.04
CA GLN A 214 0.78 2.32 -16.43
C GLN A 214 1.45 3.51 -17.09
N GLN A 215 2.57 3.27 -17.75
CA GLN A 215 3.30 4.32 -18.45
C GLN A 215 3.71 3.84 -19.82
N THR A 216 3.71 4.77 -20.77
CA THR A 216 4.10 4.50 -22.14
C THR A 216 4.92 5.67 -22.63
N VAL A 217 6.07 5.35 -23.21
CA VAL A 217 7.00 6.33 -23.75
C VAL A 217 7.46 5.88 -25.12
N SER A 218 7.77 6.84 -25.97
CA SER A 218 8.28 6.58 -27.31
C SER A 218 9.61 7.29 -27.48
N ILE A 219 10.58 6.60 -28.06
CA ILE A 219 11.90 7.14 -28.33
C ILE A 219 12.29 6.94 -29.80
N ALA A 220 12.82 7.98 -30.42
CA ALA A 220 13.41 7.91 -31.74
C ALA A 220 14.86 7.39 -31.63
N VAL A 221 15.19 6.37 -32.42
CA VAL A 221 16.52 5.77 -32.45
C VAL A 221 17.33 6.48 -33.52
N LYS A 222 18.24 7.36 -33.09
CA LYS A 222 19.16 8.05 -33.98
C LYS A 222 20.33 7.13 -34.27
N ARG A 223 20.34 6.50 -35.45
CA ARG A 223 21.53 5.82 -35.93
C ARG A 223 22.64 6.85 -36.13
N LEU A 224 23.65 6.79 -35.28
CA LEU A 224 24.93 7.43 -35.54
C LEU A 224 25.59 6.61 -36.66
N GLN A 225 25.46 7.10 -37.89
CA GLN A 225 26.20 6.60 -39.05
C GLN A 225 27.69 6.89 -38.88
#